data_AF-A0ABC9F6H9-F1
#
_entry.id   AF-A0ABC9F6H9-F1
#
_cell.length_a   1.000
_cell.length_b   1.000
_cell.length_c   1.000
_cell.angle_alpha   90.00
_cell.angle_beta   90.00
_cell.angle_gamma   90.00
#
_symmetry.space_group_name_H-M   'P 1'
#
loop_
_entity.id
_entity.type
_entity.pdbx_description
1 polymer ?
#
loop_
_entity_poly.entity_id
_entity_poly.type
_entity_poly.pdbx_seq_one_letter_code
_entity_poly.pdbx_strand_id
1 'polypeptide(L)'
;MSSRRAGARKAKRRRAPTPSAAALCAAGAGVDDVISSLGDDVLVRILELLPDTRDAVRTGALSRRWRGLWTRLPALRFASGSRPEFSSAANGSQRYIAFVNDALALRVAQTEPAVEHLAITFIMRSLLQRCFEAAQGWIEDAVRNDVKSFVLELHRSIDYNYNNHGSNNRQKLVITLEHLASSSKMETMRLALGGATLRLPAAATFASLVDLSLENLEFADGSGHLLNRLLSPACCPRLRKLSLRKIGFTGLDELLLEAETLLELSMKTLLLCPMVGLILRSPSLRVLHMQLCNLNVLTLSVPMLEEFWFLDAHPFSNINTDQELSCIKSLKVELTSHACCVSGDEDEHMYGYEYMYNDDDDDEDTHSDDDANDMNSASIGLLKCCATATCLDVNLYITQVSISSSTFKLRFETS
;
A
#
# COMPACT_ATOMS: atom_id res chain seq x y z
N MET A 1 87.85 8.95 -54.37
CA MET A 1 86.82 8.75 -55.41
C MET A 1 85.47 9.01 -54.75
N SER A 2 84.87 10.19 -54.87
CA SER A 2 83.88 10.57 -55.90
C SER A 2 82.82 9.47 -56.10
N SER A 3 81.50 9.65 -56.01
CA SER A 3 80.67 10.81 -56.28
C SER A 3 79.24 10.58 -55.75
N ARG A 4 78.67 11.67 -55.22
CA ARG A 4 77.25 12.10 -55.22
C ARG A 4 76.32 11.45 -56.24
N ARG A 5 75.07 11.21 -55.82
CA ARG A 5 73.84 11.50 -56.59
C ARG A 5 72.75 12.12 -55.71
N ALA A 6 72.05 13.07 -56.31
CA ALA A 6 71.19 14.08 -55.73
C ALA A 6 69.79 13.57 -55.35
N GLY A 7 69.26 14.03 -54.22
CA GLY A 7 67.86 13.89 -53.82
C GLY A 7 67.12 15.21 -53.95
N ALA A 8 66.04 15.21 -54.73
CA ALA A 8 65.19 16.36 -55.01
C ALA A 8 64.28 16.72 -53.81
N ARG A 9 64.06 18.02 -53.64
CA ARG A 9 63.29 18.68 -52.56
C ARG A 9 61.78 18.42 -52.68
N LYS A 10 61.09 18.23 -51.54
CA LYS A 10 59.66 18.48 -51.38
C LYS A 10 59.41 19.43 -50.21
N ALA A 11 58.65 20.50 -50.49
CA ALA A 11 58.29 21.56 -49.56
C ALA A 11 57.30 21.08 -48.48
N LYS A 12 57.55 21.44 -47.22
CA LYS A 12 56.72 21.11 -46.05
C LYS A 12 55.85 22.33 -45.69
N ARG A 13 54.53 22.22 -45.88
CA ARG A 13 53.52 23.22 -45.44
C ARG A 13 53.58 23.38 -43.91
N ARG A 14 53.64 24.63 -43.43
CA ARG A 14 53.56 25.01 -42.01
C ARG A 14 52.14 24.77 -41.48
N ARG A 15 51.99 24.06 -40.37
CA ARG A 15 50.75 23.99 -39.56
C ARG A 15 50.75 25.17 -38.58
N ALA A 16 49.62 25.87 -38.48
CA ALA A 16 49.36 26.85 -37.42
C ALA A 16 49.13 26.14 -36.07
N PRO A 17 49.47 26.76 -34.92
CA PRO A 17 49.31 26.14 -33.63
C PRO A 17 47.83 26.16 -33.21
N THR A 18 47.33 25.02 -32.73
CA THR A 18 46.05 24.89 -32.05
C THR A 18 46.12 25.56 -30.67
N PRO A 19 45.11 26.36 -30.25
CA PRO A 19 45.11 26.98 -28.95
C PRO A 19 44.97 25.92 -27.84
N SER A 20 45.74 26.08 -26.77
CA SER A 20 45.74 25.24 -25.58
C SER A 20 44.37 25.28 -24.88
N ALA A 21 43.97 24.14 -24.29
CA ALA A 21 42.75 23.97 -23.50
C ALA A 21 42.55 25.05 -22.40
N ALA A 22 43.63 25.69 -21.96
CA ALA A 22 43.58 26.82 -21.02
C ALA A 22 42.78 28.03 -21.55
N ALA A 23 42.76 28.27 -22.86
CA ALA A 23 42.02 29.40 -23.46
C ALA A 23 40.51 29.13 -23.53
N LEU A 24 40.08 27.86 -23.56
CA LEU A 24 38.67 27.46 -23.51
C LEU A 24 38.09 27.51 -22.09
N CYS A 25 38.93 27.40 -21.05
CA CYS A 25 38.50 27.52 -19.66
C CYS A 25 38.24 28.98 -19.23
N ALA A 26 38.84 29.96 -19.90
CA ALA A 26 38.69 31.38 -19.54
C ALA A 26 37.40 32.04 -20.07
N ALA A 27 36.69 31.40 -21.01
CA ALA A 27 35.48 31.96 -21.63
C ALA A 27 34.18 31.69 -20.83
N GLY A 28 34.26 30.98 -19.69
CA GLY A 28 33.12 30.72 -18.79
C GLY A 28 33.09 31.60 -17.54
N ALA A 29 34.02 32.55 -17.39
CA ALA A 29 34.10 33.44 -16.25
C ALA A 29 33.13 34.61 -16.40
N GLY A 30 31.85 34.40 -16.04
CA GLY A 30 30.87 35.49 -16.05
C GLY A 30 29.40 35.10 -16.06
N VAL A 31 29.05 33.83 -15.80
CA VAL A 31 27.70 33.54 -15.31
C VAL A 31 27.77 33.72 -13.81
N ASP A 32 27.28 34.85 -13.30
CA ASP A 32 27.12 35.06 -11.86
C ASP A 32 26.45 33.82 -11.27
N ASP A 33 27.01 33.27 -10.19
CA ASP A 33 26.45 32.13 -9.49
C ASP A 33 25.17 32.57 -8.78
N VAL A 34 24.08 32.61 -9.54
CA VAL A 34 22.76 33.07 -9.10
C VAL A 34 22.29 32.23 -7.92
N ILE A 35 22.61 30.93 -7.91
CA ILE A 35 22.21 29.99 -6.85
C ILE A 35 22.89 30.35 -5.53
N SER A 36 24.18 30.71 -5.55
CA SER A 36 24.88 31.18 -4.34
C SER A 36 24.36 32.51 -3.80
N SER A 37 23.68 33.32 -4.62
CA SER A 37 23.09 34.61 -4.21
C SER A 37 21.69 34.50 -3.58
N LEU A 38 20.99 33.38 -3.76
CA LEU A 38 19.64 33.16 -3.21
C LEU A 38 19.67 33.13 -1.68
N GLY A 39 18.58 33.48 -0.98
CA GLY A 39 18.45 33.32 0.47
C GLY A 39 18.17 31.87 0.90
N ASP A 40 18.45 31.51 2.16
CA ASP A 40 18.31 30.12 2.63
C ASP A 40 16.88 29.59 2.48
N ASP A 41 15.87 30.44 2.68
CA ASP A 41 14.46 30.04 2.52
C ASP A 41 14.12 29.64 1.08
N VAL A 42 14.74 30.32 0.10
CA VAL A 42 14.59 29.95 -1.32
C VAL A 42 15.32 28.64 -1.60
N LEU A 43 16.49 28.42 -1.00
CA LEU A 43 17.22 27.16 -1.12
C LEU A 43 16.42 25.99 -0.52
N VAL A 44 15.80 26.19 0.66
CA VAL A 44 14.91 25.20 1.27
C VAL A 44 13.73 24.91 0.32
N ARG A 45 13.12 25.94 -0.29
CA ARG A 45 12.04 25.73 -1.26
C ARG A 45 12.49 24.96 -2.50
N ILE A 46 13.72 25.16 -2.97
CA ILE A 46 14.31 24.35 -4.05
C ILE A 46 14.48 22.89 -3.60
N LEU A 47 14.94 22.67 -2.37
CA LEU A 47 15.10 21.33 -1.80
C LEU A 47 13.76 20.61 -1.59
N GLU A 48 12.67 21.33 -1.27
CA GLU A 48 11.31 20.77 -1.17
C GLU A 48 10.78 20.19 -2.49
N LEU A 49 11.32 20.64 -3.63
CA LEU A 49 10.96 20.12 -4.95
C LEU A 49 11.64 18.79 -5.27
N LEU A 50 12.62 18.37 -4.45
CA LEU A 50 13.29 17.09 -4.64
C LEU A 50 12.38 15.94 -4.19
N PRO A 51 12.25 14.88 -4.98
CA PRO A 51 11.35 13.77 -4.67
C PRO A 51 11.81 12.92 -3.48
N ASP A 52 13.11 12.94 -3.16
CA ASP A 52 13.72 12.14 -2.10
C ASP A 52 14.68 12.98 -1.25
N THR A 53 14.58 12.83 0.07
CA THR A 53 15.41 13.53 1.05
C THR A 53 16.90 13.23 0.87
N ARG A 54 17.28 12.08 0.32
CA ARG A 54 18.69 11.79 -0.01
C ARG A 54 19.29 12.80 -0.97
N ASP A 55 18.52 13.26 -1.94
CA ASP A 55 19.02 14.23 -2.91
C ASP A 55 19.23 15.58 -2.23
N ALA A 56 18.33 15.95 -1.31
CA ALA A 56 18.51 17.13 -0.46
C ALA A 56 19.70 17.01 0.51
N VAL A 57 19.97 15.82 1.05
CA VAL A 57 21.17 15.59 1.88
C VAL A 57 22.44 15.74 1.03
N ARG A 58 22.43 15.22 -0.21
CA ARG A 58 23.57 15.27 -1.13
C ARG A 58 23.94 16.69 -1.57
N THR A 59 22.99 17.62 -1.60
CA THR A 59 23.33 19.03 -1.91
C THR A 59 24.28 19.64 -0.88
N GLY A 60 24.40 19.05 0.32
CA GLY A 60 25.41 19.45 1.30
C GLY A 60 26.85 19.34 0.81
N ALA A 61 27.11 18.60 -0.28
CA ALA A 61 28.41 18.53 -0.94
C ALA A 61 28.73 19.75 -1.82
N LEU A 62 27.73 20.58 -2.16
CA LEU A 62 27.92 21.76 -3.02
C LEU A 62 28.71 22.86 -2.32
N SER A 63 28.36 23.18 -1.06
CA SER A 63 29.11 24.12 -0.24
C SER A 63 28.74 23.99 1.25
N ARG A 64 29.50 24.65 2.13
CA ARG A 64 29.21 24.69 3.57
C ARG A 64 27.82 25.24 3.87
N ARG A 65 27.30 26.12 3.02
CA ARG A 65 25.98 26.73 3.19
C ARG A 65 24.84 25.74 2.95
N TRP A 66 25.00 24.85 1.98
CA TRP A 66 24.01 23.80 1.70
C TRP A 66 24.04 22.66 2.72
N ARG A 67 25.13 22.56 3.49
CA ARG A 67 25.28 21.52 4.51
C ARG A 67 24.28 21.76 5.63
N GLY A 68 23.30 20.87 5.70
CA GLY A 68 22.27 20.91 6.74
C GLY A 68 20.99 21.62 6.33
N LEU A 69 20.89 22.33 5.20
CA LEU A 69 19.62 22.99 4.83
C LEU A 69 18.43 22.03 4.70
N TRP A 70 18.69 20.77 4.34
CA TRP A 70 17.66 19.73 4.23
C TRP A 70 16.95 19.45 5.57
N THR A 71 17.54 19.76 6.72
CA THR A 71 16.90 19.58 8.03
C THR A 71 15.85 20.65 8.32
N ARG A 72 15.69 21.66 7.45
CA ARG A 72 14.61 22.65 7.52
C ARG A 72 13.35 22.19 6.79
N LEU A 73 13.43 21.09 6.05
CA LEU A 73 12.33 20.60 5.21
C LEU A 73 11.15 20.12 6.06
N PRO A 74 9.90 20.57 5.83
CA PRO A 74 8.73 20.08 6.56
C PRO A 74 8.34 18.65 6.16
N ALA A 75 8.76 18.19 4.98
CA ALA A 75 8.47 16.85 4.47
C ALA A 75 9.76 16.07 4.20
N LEU A 76 9.83 14.86 4.78
CA LEU A 76 10.94 13.92 4.56
C LEU A 76 10.42 12.67 3.83
N ARG A 77 11.10 12.27 2.76
CA ARG A 77 10.75 11.15 1.90
C ARG A 77 11.97 10.28 1.65
N PHE A 78 11.90 9.01 2.01
CA PHE A 78 12.96 8.04 1.83
C PHE A 78 12.42 6.86 1.02
N ALA A 79 12.95 6.62 -0.19
CA ALA A 79 12.48 5.52 -1.03
C ALA A 79 13.63 4.59 -1.48
N SER A 80 13.77 3.40 -0.88
CA SER A 80 14.91 2.52 -1.17
C SER A 80 15.02 2.11 -2.65
N GLY A 81 13.88 1.95 -3.33
CA GLY A 81 13.79 1.50 -4.73
C GLY A 81 14.27 2.50 -5.78
N SER A 82 14.37 3.79 -5.45
CA SER A 82 14.81 4.81 -6.42
C SER A 82 16.30 4.75 -6.73
N ARG A 83 17.07 3.88 -6.04
CA ARG A 83 18.50 3.70 -6.31
C ARG A 83 18.98 2.25 -6.38
N PRO A 84 19.88 1.95 -7.35
CA PRO A 84 20.53 0.65 -7.43
C PRO A 84 21.42 0.33 -6.22
N GLU A 85 21.96 1.34 -5.52
CA GLU A 85 22.93 1.13 -4.42
C GLU A 85 22.34 0.38 -3.21
N PHE A 86 21.05 0.57 -2.94
CA PHE A 86 20.31 -0.14 -1.89
C PHE A 86 19.60 -1.38 -2.41
N SER A 87 19.31 -1.40 -3.70
CA SER A 87 18.67 -2.55 -4.33
C SER A 87 19.69 -3.65 -4.64
N SER A 88 20.80 -3.36 -5.32
CA SER A 88 21.73 -4.35 -5.89
C SER A 88 22.78 -4.93 -4.93
N ALA A 89 23.08 -4.26 -3.82
CA ALA A 89 24.21 -4.65 -2.98
C ALA A 89 23.83 -5.62 -1.84
N ALA A 90 24.74 -6.52 -1.48
CA ALA A 90 24.55 -7.52 -0.42
C ALA A 90 24.21 -6.91 0.95
N ASN A 91 24.62 -5.66 1.21
CA ASN A 91 24.31 -4.91 2.43
C ASN A 91 23.41 -3.69 2.17
N GLY A 92 22.67 -3.68 1.07
CA GLY A 92 21.83 -2.55 0.66
C GLY A 92 20.79 -2.17 1.71
N SER A 93 20.09 -3.17 2.27
CA SER A 93 19.14 -3.02 3.38
C SER A 93 19.78 -2.40 4.62
N GLN A 94 20.99 -2.81 5.00
CA GLN A 94 21.75 -2.24 6.12
C GLN A 94 22.05 -0.76 5.89
N ARG A 95 22.55 -0.42 4.71
CA ARG A 95 22.91 0.96 4.40
C ARG A 95 21.68 1.86 4.29
N TYR A 96 20.57 1.36 3.77
CA TYR A 96 19.31 2.10 3.73
C TYR A 96 18.80 2.40 5.15
N ILE A 97 18.72 1.37 6.00
CA ILE A 97 18.27 1.54 7.39
C ILE A 97 19.17 2.53 8.14
N ALA A 98 20.50 2.37 8.04
CA ALA A 98 21.45 3.29 8.67
C ALA A 98 21.25 4.73 8.18
N PHE A 99 21.11 4.93 6.87
CA PHE A 99 20.89 6.25 6.30
C PHE A 99 19.60 6.91 6.83
N VAL A 100 18.48 6.18 6.87
CA VAL A 100 17.21 6.72 7.38
C VAL A 100 17.35 7.06 8.86
N ASN A 101 17.92 6.17 9.66
CA ASN A 101 18.11 6.37 11.10
C ASN A 101 19.02 7.59 11.37
N ASP A 102 20.14 7.70 10.65
CA ASP A 102 21.08 8.83 10.79
C ASP A 102 20.41 10.15 10.40
N ALA A 103 19.59 10.15 9.34
CA ALA A 103 18.86 11.34 8.91
C ALA A 103 17.80 11.75 9.95
N LEU A 104 17.02 10.80 10.49
CA LEU A 104 16.04 11.09 11.54
C LEU A 104 16.73 11.58 12.83
N ALA A 105 17.84 10.97 13.23
CA ALA A 105 18.62 11.41 14.39
C ALA A 105 19.19 12.82 14.22
N LEU A 106 19.73 13.14 13.02
CA LEU A 106 20.19 14.48 12.69
C LEU A 106 19.05 15.51 12.74
N ARG A 107 17.83 15.12 12.38
CA ARG A 107 16.67 16.00 12.45
C ARG A 107 16.28 16.29 13.89
N VAL A 108 16.23 15.27 14.75
CA VAL A 108 15.92 15.43 16.18
C VAL A 108 16.96 16.31 16.88
N ALA A 109 18.23 16.27 16.45
CA ALA A 109 19.30 17.06 17.03
C ALA A 109 19.24 18.56 16.66
N GLN A 110 18.40 18.98 15.72
CA GLN A 110 18.33 20.37 15.26
C GLN A 110 17.09 21.11 15.77
N THR A 111 17.25 22.40 16.05
CA THR A 111 16.17 23.32 16.51
C THR A 111 15.30 23.83 15.35
N GLU A 112 15.17 23.04 14.29
CA GLU A 112 14.40 23.38 13.08
C GLU A 112 12.90 23.05 13.27
N PRO A 113 11.98 23.58 12.43
CA PRO A 113 10.56 23.28 12.55
C PRO A 113 10.28 21.78 12.53
N ALA A 114 9.23 21.36 13.24
CA ALA A 114 8.84 19.96 13.32
C ALA A 114 8.56 19.36 11.93
N VAL A 115 8.89 18.07 11.75
CA VAL A 115 8.54 17.34 10.53
C VAL A 115 7.02 17.18 10.49
N GLU A 116 6.41 17.68 9.42
CA GLU A 116 4.97 17.54 9.21
C GLU A 116 4.63 16.24 8.49
N HIS A 117 5.46 15.84 7.51
CA HIS A 117 5.22 14.68 6.68
C HIS A 117 6.45 13.77 6.65
N LEU A 118 6.27 12.50 7.01
CA LEU A 118 7.33 11.49 6.93
C LEU A 118 6.84 10.31 6.09
N ALA A 119 7.53 10.02 4.99
CA ALA A 119 7.27 8.88 4.14
C ALA A 119 8.52 8.01 3.98
N ILE A 120 8.40 6.71 4.27
CA ILE A 120 9.47 5.73 4.17
C ILE A 120 8.97 4.53 3.35
N THR A 121 9.58 4.30 2.19
CA THR A 121 9.31 3.13 1.35
C THR A 121 10.55 2.25 1.32
N PHE A 122 10.42 1.01 1.75
CA PHE A 122 11.53 0.07 1.92
C PHE A 122 11.26 -1.28 1.22
N ILE A 123 12.08 -1.58 0.23
CA ILE A 123 12.06 -2.84 -0.51
C ILE A 123 12.96 -3.88 0.20
N MET A 124 12.25 -4.76 0.90
CA MET A 124 12.59 -6.01 1.55
C MET A 124 13.30 -7.08 0.69
N ARG A 125 14.58 -6.97 0.34
CA ARG A 125 15.39 -8.14 -0.11
C ARG A 125 15.95 -8.83 1.12
N SER A 126 15.39 -9.90 1.63
CA SER A 126 15.71 -10.52 2.93
C SER A 126 14.79 -10.06 4.04
N LEU A 127 14.16 -11.06 4.65
CA LEU A 127 13.23 -10.95 5.75
C LEU A 127 13.98 -10.99 7.08
N LEU A 128 15.06 -10.22 7.18
CA LEU A 128 15.86 -10.15 8.40
C LEU A 128 15.06 -9.41 9.48
N GLN A 129 15.12 -9.94 10.71
CA GLN A 129 14.49 -9.34 11.90
C GLN A 129 14.76 -7.83 12.01
N ARG A 130 16.00 -7.40 11.74
CA ARG A 130 16.41 -5.98 11.78
C ARG A 130 15.62 -5.04 10.86
N CYS A 131 15.05 -5.54 9.76
CA CYS A 131 14.21 -4.73 8.87
C CYS A 131 12.90 -4.36 9.56
N PHE A 132 12.34 -5.29 10.33
CA PHE A 132 11.10 -5.10 11.08
C PHE A 132 11.34 -4.31 12.37
N GLU A 133 12.48 -4.51 13.03
CA GLU A 133 12.92 -3.66 14.15
C GLU A 133 13.10 -2.20 13.70
N ALA A 134 13.71 -1.97 12.54
CA ALA A 134 13.83 -0.63 11.97
C ALA A 134 12.45 -0.04 11.65
N ALA A 135 11.57 -0.81 11.01
CA ALA A 135 10.20 -0.39 10.73
C ALA A 135 9.41 -0.03 12.00
N GLN A 136 9.51 -0.86 13.04
CA GLN A 136 8.90 -0.58 14.34
C GLN A 136 9.45 0.73 14.93
N GLY A 137 10.78 0.90 14.93
CA GLY A 137 11.43 2.14 15.38
C GLY A 137 10.96 3.37 14.61
N TRP A 138 10.80 3.28 13.29
CA TRP A 138 10.28 4.39 12.48
C TRP A 138 8.83 4.74 12.81
N ILE A 139 7.98 3.76 13.10
CA ILE A 139 6.60 4.00 13.55
C ILE A 139 6.63 4.73 14.90
N GLU A 140 7.41 4.22 15.86
CA GLU A 140 7.55 4.83 17.18
C GLU A 140 8.10 6.26 17.11
N ASP A 141 9.11 6.50 16.28
CA ASP A 141 9.69 7.82 16.05
C ASP A 141 8.69 8.77 15.40
N ALA A 142 7.93 8.33 14.41
CA ALA A 142 6.92 9.17 13.76
C ALA A 142 5.85 9.64 14.77
N VAL A 143 5.37 8.72 15.61
CA VAL A 143 4.39 9.03 16.65
C VAL A 143 4.99 9.93 17.74
N ARG A 144 6.21 9.63 18.21
CA ARG A 144 6.91 10.40 19.24
C ARG A 144 7.22 11.83 18.79
N ASN A 145 7.53 12.02 17.52
CA ASN A 145 7.77 13.33 16.92
C ASN A 145 6.47 14.04 16.49
N ASP A 146 5.30 13.43 16.75
CA ASP A 146 3.96 13.99 16.52
C ASP A 146 3.78 14.56 15.10
N VAL A 147 4.25 13.79 14.09
CA VAL A 147 4.12 14.17 12.67
C VAL A 147 2.65 14.21 12.26
N LYS A 148 2.27 15.10 11.35
CA LYS A 148 0.89 15.20 10.85
C LYS A 148 0.53 14.05 9.92
N SER A 149 1.48 13.61 9.09
CA SER A 149 1.27 12.54 8.11
C SER A 149 2.42 11.56 8.15
N PHE A 150 2.08 10.28 8.30
CA PHE A 150 3.05 9.20 8.30
C PHE A 150 2.68 8.11 7.29
N VAL A 151 3.64 7.77 6.43
CA VAL A 151 3.55 6.68 5.46
C VAL A 151 4.74 5.76 5.63
N LEU A 152 4.47 4.48 5.91
CA LEU A 152 5.47 3.42 5.93
C LEU A 152 5.04 2.31 4.98
N GLU A 153 5.86 2.05 3.97
CA GLU A 153 5.60 1.04 2.96
C GLU A 153 6.74 0.03 2.88
N LEU A 154 6.51 -1.15 3.42
CA LEU A 154 7.41 -2.30 3.36
C LEU A 154 6.96 -3.22 2.21
N HIS A 155 7.84 -3.47 1.26
CA HIS A 155 7.57 -4.32 0.11
C HIS A 155 8.55 -5.49 0.09
N ARG A 156 8.07 -6.72 -0.06
CA ARG A 156 8.98 -7.86 -0.27
C ARG A 156 9.51 -7.81 -1.70
N SER A 157 10.81 -7.94 -1.88
CA SER A 157 11.43 -8.02 -3.22
C SER A 157 10.94 -9.27 -3.94
N ILE A 158 10.55 -9.14 -5.21
CA ILE A 158 10.03 -10.25 -6.03
C ILE A 158 11.11 -11.34 -6.21
N ASP A 159 12.39 -10.97 -6.23
CA ASP A 159 13.55 -11.89 -6.26
C ASP A 159 13.54 -12.95 -5.12
N TYR A 160 12.72 -12.78 -4.08
CA TYR A 160 12.56 -13.73 -2.99
C TYR A 160 11.51 -14.83 -3.23
N ASN A 161 10.87 -14.88 -4.40
CA ASN A 161 9.82 -15.87 -4.68
C ASN A 161 10.03 -16.56 -6.03
N TYR A 162 10.53 -17.81 -5.98
CA TYR A 162 10.10 -18.91 -6.86
C TYR A 162 10.58 -20.32 -6.41
N ASN A 163 11.43 -20.44 -5.38
CA ASN A 163 12.01 -21.75 -4.99
C ASN A 163 11.72 -22.20 -3.55
N ASN A 164 10.65 -21.75 -2.90
CA ASN A 164 10.32 -22.25 -1.56
C ASN A 164 8.83 -22.59 -1.43
N HIS A 165 8.35 -23.42 -2.35
CA HIS A 165 7.23 -24.33 -2.06
C HIS A 165 7.75 -25.36 -1.05
N GLY A 166 7.23 -25.36 0.18
CA GLY A 166 7.47 -26.47 1.13
C GLY A 166 8.19 -26.15 2.44
N SER A 167 8.20 -24.90 2.94
CA SER A 167 8.55 -24.67 4.35
C SER A 167 7.41 -23.95 5.07
N ASN A 168 6.69 -24.71 5.89
CA ASN A 168 5.76 -24.25 6.95
C ASN A 168 6.46 -23.41 8.05
N ASN A 169 7.58 -22.77 7.72
CA ASN A 169 8.39 -21.92 8.59
C ASN A 169 8.57 -20.55 7.94
N ARG A 170 7.47 -19.94 7.47
CA ARG A 170 7.43 -18.47 7.32
C ARG A 170 7.68 -17.93 8.72
N GLN A 171 8.91 -17.50 8.99
CA GLN A 171 9.26 -16.81 10.23
C GLN A 171 8.22 -15.71 10.41
N LYS A 172 7.30 -15.88 11.38
CA LYS A 172 6.17 -14.98 11.59
C LYS A 172 6.76 -13.71 12.18
N LEU A 173 7.09 -12.77 11.31
CA LEU A 173 7.77 -11.52 11.66
C LEU A 173 6.75 -10.61 12.31
N VAL A 174 7.03 -10.18 13.53
CA VAL A 174 6.09 -9.44 14.36
C VAL A 174 6.56 -8.00 14.53
N ILE A 175 5.66 -7.05 14.29
CA ILE A 175 5.80 -5.65 14.68
C ILE A 175 4.92 -5.44 15.91
N THR A 176 5.54 -5.06 17.03
CA THR A 176 4.84 -4.91 18.31
C THR A 176 4.69 -3.45 18.65
N LEU A 177 3.45 -2.95 18.64
CA LEU A 177 3.14 -1.55 18.94
C LEU A 177 2.45 -1.39 20.31
N GLU A 178 2.59 -2.36 21.21
CA GLU A 178 1.90 -2.39 22.51
C GLU A 178 2.18 -1.16 23.39
N HIS A 179 3.39 -0.59 23.29
CA HIS A 179 3.84 0.57 24.04
C HIS A 179 3.90 1.86 23.21
N LEU A 180 3.19 1.90 22.08
CA LEU A 180 3.15 3.07 21.22
C LEU A 180 2.56 4.26 21.99
N ALA A 181 3.21 5.42 21.89
CA ALA A 181 2.74 6.65 22.51
C ALA A 181 1.45 7.16 21.84
N SER A 182 0.73 8.06 22.52
CA SER A 182 -0.37 8.80 21.90
C SER A 182 0.16 9.95 21.05
N SER A 183 -0.59 10.32 20.00
CA SER A 183 -0.30 11.49 19.17
C SER A 183 -1.51 12.43 19.13
N SER A 184 -1.22 13.72 19.17
CA SER A 184 -2.25 14.77 19.15
C SER A 184 -2.38 15.45 17.79
N LYS A 185 -1.35 15.37 16.95
CA LYS A 185 -1.30 16.04 15.63
C LYS A 185 -1.41 15.10 14.45
N MET A 186 -1.20 13.80 14.63
CA MET A 186 -1.25 12.86 13.50
C MET A 186 -2.66 12.82 12.93
N GLU A 187 -2.78 13.23 11.67
CA GLU A 187 -4.03 13.31 10.90
C GLU A 187 -4.17 12.13 9.95
N THR A 188 -3.05 11.61 9.43
CA THR A 188 -3.02 10.51 8.46
C THR A 188 -1.94 9.49 8.81
N MET A 189 -2.30 8.21 8.76
CA MET A 189 -1.36 7.09 8.97
C MET A 189 -1.59 6.00 7.93
N ARG A 190 -0.55 5.66 7.17
CA ARG A 190 -0.55 4.55 6.21
C ARG A 190 0.56 3.56 6.56
N LEU A 191 0.19 2.34 6.89
CA LEU A 191 1.11 1.26 7.23
C LEU A 191 0.91 0.09 6.28
N ALA A 192 1.83 -0.09 5.33
CA ALA A 192 1.91 -1.29 4.51
C ALA A 192 3.06 -2.17 5.02
N LEU A 193 2.78 -3.24 5.77
CA LEU A 193 3.82 -3.91 6.59
C LEU A 193 4.38 -5.19 5.98
N GLY A 194 4.27 -5.37 4.66
CA GLY A 194 4.95 -6.44 3.95
C GLY A 194 4.61 -7.84 4.47
N GLY A 195 3.36 -8.08 4.88
CA GLY A 195 2.82 -9.31 5.46
C GLY A 195 3.33 -9.62 6.86
N ALA A 196 3.76 -8.63 7.64
CA ALA A 196 4.12 -8.79 9.05
C ALA A 196 2.87 -9.02 9.92
N THR A 197 3.07 -9.73 11.02
CA THR A 197 2.08 -9.79 12.10
C THR A 197 2.13 -8.51 12.93
N LEU A 198 1.01 -7.83 13.06
CA LEU A 198 0.87 -6.59 13.81
C LEU A 198 0.21 -6.86 15.16
N ARG A 199 0.86 -6.43 16.24
CA ARG A 199 0.23 -6.27 17.56
C ARG A 199 -0.09 -4.80 17.78
N LEU A 200 -1.38 -4.47 17.80
CA LEU A 200 -1.86 -3.11 17.99
C LEU A 200 -1.60 -2.61 19.43
N PRO A 201 -1.45 -1.28 19.62
CA PRO A 201 -1.40 -0.69 20.95
C PRO A 201 -2.69 -0.94 21.70
N ALA A 202 -2.58 -1.29 22.98
CA ALA A 202 -3.73 -1.27 23.87
C ALA A 202 -4.09 0.18 24.21
N ALA A 203 -3.14 1.02 24.64
CA ALA A 203 -3.46 2.30 25.30
C ALA A 203 -3.32 3.55 24.42
N ALA A 204 -2.76 3.46 23.21
CA ALA A 204 -2.49 4.62 22.38
C ALA A 204 -3.77 5.33 21.92
N THR A 205 -3.72 6.65 21.87
CA THR A 205 -4.81 7.50 21.40
C THR A 205 -4.30 8.45 20.31
N PHE A 206 -5.13 8.71 19.31
CA PHE A 206 -4.83 9.59 18.19
C PHE A 206 -5.95 10.61 18.03
N ALA A 207 -5.82 11.74 18.73
CA ALA A 207 -6.90 12.73 18.87
C ALA A 207 -7.27 13.43 17.56
N SER A 208 -6.34 13.50 16.61
CA SER A 208 -6.51 14.17 15.31
C SER A 208 -6.59 13.23 14.12
N LEU A 209 -6.47 11.91 14.30
CA LEU A 209 -6.40 10.96 13.19
C LEU A 209 -7.73 10.92 12.44
N VAL A 210 -7.67 11.23 11.15
CA VAL A 210 -8.82 11.28 10.24
C VAL A 210 -8.81 10.11 9.26
N ASP A 211 -7.62 9.71 8.81
CA ASP A 211 -7.42 8.67 7.80
C ASP A 211 -6.40 7.63 8.27
N LEU A 212 -6.86 6.38 8.38
CA LEU A 212 -6.04 5.22 8.70
C LEU A 212 -6.09 4.21 7.56
N SER A 213 -4.91 3.88 7.02
CA SER A 213 -4.75 2.85 6.01
C SER A 213 -3.81 1.76 6.50
N LEU A 214 -4.31 0.55 6.63
CA LEU A 214 -3.55 -0.65 6.96
C LEU A 214 -3.50 -1.55 5.74
N GLU A 215 -2.30 -1.93 5.32
CA GLU A 215 -2.10 -2.75 4.12
C GLU A 215 -1.11 -3.89 4.34
N ASN A 216 -1.37 -5.03 3.69
CA ASN A 216 -0.46 -6.15 3.60
C ASN A 216 0.12 -6.53 4.97
N LEU A 217 -0.74 -6.92 5.90
CA LEU A 217 -0.36 -7.32 7.26
C LEU A 217 -1.34 -8.36 7.81
N GLU A 218 -0.92 -9.05 8.87
CA GLU A 218 -1.75 -10.02 9.59
C GLU A 218 -1.95 -9.50 11.02
N PHE A 219 -3.18 -9.49 11.52
CA PHE A 219 -3.42 -9.19 12.93
C PHE A 219 -3.01 -10.37 13.80
N ALA A 220 -2.35 -10.11 14.93
CA ALA A 220 -2.02 -11.18 15.87
C ALA A 220 -3.29 -11.88 16.39
N ASP A 221 -3.18 -13.17 16.70
CA ASP A 221 -4.28 -14.00 17.17
C ASP A 221 -5.00 -13.32 18.36
N GLY A 222 -6.33 -13.24 18.28
CA GLY A 222 -7.16 -12.60 19.31
C GLY A 222 -7.15 -11.07 19.33
N SER A 223 -6.46 -10.39 18.41
CA SER A 223 -6.36 -8.92 18.40
C SER A 223 -7.50 -8.17 17.70
N GLY A 224 -8.53 -8.86 17.21
CA GLY A 224 -9.69 -8.22 16.54
C GLY A 224 -10.36 -7.12 17.38
N HIS A 225 -10.48 -7.33 18.70
CA HIS A 225 -11.03 -6.32 19.62
C HIS A 225 -10.18 -5.04 19.74
N LEU A 226 -8.87 -5.12 19.48
CA LEU A 226 -7.98 -3.95 19.51
C LEU A 226 -8.22 -3.04 18.30
N LEU A 227 -8.65 -3.60 17.17
CA LEU A 227 -9.09 -2.81 16.02
C LEU A 227 -10.33 -1.99 16.39
N ASN A 228 -11.35 -2.59 17.02
CA ASN A 228 -12.52 -1.85 17.52
C ASN A 228 -12.15 -0.76 18.52
N ARG A 229 -11.19 -1.04 19.39
CA ARG A 229 -10.71 -0.02 20.32
C ARG A 229 -10.11 1.18 19.57
N LEU A 230 -9.33 0.95 18.52
CA LEU A 230 -8.78 2.01 17.69
C LEU A 230 -9.88 2.80 16.94
N LEU A 231 -10.96 2.12 16.52
CA LEU A 231 -12.13 2.75 15.90
C LEU A 231 -13.02 3.50 16.89
N SER A 232 -12.87 3.25 18.19
CA SER A 232 -13.70 3.88 19.22
C SER A 232 -13.42 5.39 19.33
N PRO A 233 -14.43 6.21 19.65
CA PRO A 233 -14.24 7.65 19.88
C PRO A 233 -13.25 7.96 21.02
N ALA A 234 -13.04 7.03 21.95
CA ALA A 234 -12.08 7.18 23.04
C ALA A 234 -10.62 7.18 22.54
N CYS A 235 -10.32 6.42 21.47
CA CYS A 235 -8.98 6.35 20.89
C CYS A 235 -8.81 7.29 19.69
N CYS A 236 -9.77 7.30 18.77
CA CYS A 236 -9.69 8.10 17.54
C CYS A 236 -11.01 8.86 17.29
N PRO A 237 -11.28 9.96 18.03
CA PRO A 237 -12.56 10.69 17.98
C PRO A 237 -12.85 11.38 16.63
N ARG A 238 -11.86 11.46 15.74
CA ARG A 238 -11.96 12.14 14.44
C ARG A 238 -11.79 11.21 13.25
N LEU A 239 -11.70 9.90 13.49
CA LEU A 239 -11.47 8.94 12.41
C LEU A 239 -12.68 8.90 11.49
N ARG A 240 -12.46 9.24 10.22
CA ARG A 240 -13.50 9.30 9.18
C ARG A 240 -13.27 8.28 8.09
N LYS A 241 -12.02 7.87 7.87
CA LYS A 241 -11.65 6.95 6.80
C LYS A 241 -10.81 5.80 7.33
N LEU A 242 -11.21 4.59 6.98
CA LEU A 242 -10.47 3.37 7.24
C LEU A 242 -10.31 2.59 5.93
N SER A 243 -9.06 2.28 5.58
CA SER A 243 -8.72 1.41 4.46
C SER A 243 -7.97 0.18 4.96
N LEU A 244 -8.55 -1.00 4.75
CA LEU A 244 -7.98 -2.31 5.06
C LEU A 244 -7.70 -3.04 3.75
N ARG A 245 -6.43 -3.29 3.42
CA ARG A 245 -6.04 -3.98 2.18
C ARG A 245 -5.14 -5.17 2.45
N LYS A 246 -5.39 -6.36 1.90
CA LYS A 246 -4.52 -7.53 2.10
C LYS A 246 -4.29 -7.80 3.59
N ILE A 247 -5.39 -7.85 4.35
CA ILE A 247 -5.35 -8.02 5.81
C ILE A 247 -5.70 -9.46 6.15
N GLY A 248 -4.82 -10.13 6.89
CA GLY A 248 -5.11 -11.44 7.48
C GLY A 248 -5.60 -11.33 8.92
N PHE A 249 -6.54 -12.18 9.30
CA PHE A 249 -6.91 -12.41 10.69
C PHE A 249 -6.79 -13.90 10.98
N THR A 250 -6.17 -14.25 12.11
CA THR A 250 -5.97 -15.62 12.54
C THR A 250 -6.82 -15.94 13.78
N GLY A 251 -7.47 -17.11 13.76
CA GLY A 251 -8.22 -17.62 14.90
C GLY A 251 -9.42 -16.77 15.31
N LEU A 252 -10.09 -16.11 14.34
CA LEU A 252 -11.35 -15.41 14.57
C LEU A 252 -12.47 -16.15 13.84
N ASP A 253 -13.55 -16.45 14.54
CA ASP A 253 -14.79 -16.97 13.94
C ASP A 253 -15.66 -15.82 13.39
N GLU A 254 -15.60 -14.66 14.05
CA GLU A 254 -16.35 -13.46 13.68
C GLU A 254 -15.51 -12.19 13.92
N LEU A 255 -15.54 -11.27 12.96
CA LEU A 255 -14.95 -9.94 13.06
C LEU A 255 -16.07 -8.92 13.27
N LEU A 256 -16.12 -8.33 14.46
CA LEU A 256 -16.98 -7.20 14.76
C LEU A 256 -16.24 -5.88 14.47
N LEU A 257 -16.85 -4.95 13.75
CA LEU A 257 -16.39 -3.58 13.54
C LEU A 257 -17.44 -2.57 14.02
N GLU A 258 -17.14 -1.86 15.10
CA GLU A 258 -17.99 -0.80 15.66
C GLU A 258 -17.30 0.56 15.55
N ALA A 259 -17.91 1.47 14.79
CA ALA A 259 -17.34 2.80 14.56
C ALA A 259 -18.41 3.88 14.46
N GLU A 260 -18.44 4.82 15.41
CA GLU A 260 -19.45 5.88 15.45
C GLU A 260 -19.14 7.04 14.48
N THR A 261 -17.86 7.34 14.26
CA THR A 261 -17.41 8.53 13.52
C THR A 261 -17.03 8.26 12.06
N LEU A 262 -16.97 6.99 11.68
CA LEU A 262 -16.47 6.55 10.38
C LEU A 262 -17.45 6.92 9.26
N LEU A 263 -16.94 7.54 8.19
CA LEU A 263 -17.71 7.94 7.01
C LEU A 263 -17.39 7.06 5.80
N GLU A 264 -16.13 6.62 5.68
CA GLU A 264 -15.62 5.80 4.59
C GLU A 264 -14.92 4.54 5.13
N LEU A 265 -15.38 3.36 4.70
CA LEU A 265 -14.72 2.08 4.95
C LEU A 265 -14.41 1.40 3.62
N SER A 266 -13.14 1.11 3.37
CA SER A 266 -12.69 0.32 2.24
C SER A 266 -12.00 -0.95 2.72
N MET A 267 -12.51 -2.11 2.32
CA MET A 267 -11.94 -3.43 2.60
C MET A 267 -11.63 -4.13 1.29
N LYS A 268 -10.36 -4.50 1.08
CA LYS A 268 -9.92 -5.14 -0.16
C LYS A 268 -8.97 -6.30 0.11
N THR A 269 -9.29 -7.49 -0.39
CA THR A 269 -8.46 -8.69 -0.20
C THR A 269 -8.31 -8.98 1.29
N LEU A 270 -9.40 -9.34 1.97
CA LEU A 270 -9.29 -9.83 3.35
C LEU A 270 -8.89 -11.31 3.27
N LEU A 271 -7.71 -11.63 3.79
CA LEU A 271 -7.16 -12.98 3.83
C LEU A 271 -7.70 -13.71 5.07
N LEU A 272 -9.03 -13.83 5.13
CA LEU A 272 -9.72 -14.56 6.18
C LEU A 272 -9.64 -16.06 5.88
N CYS A 273 -9.52 -16.87 6.93
CA CYS A 273 -9.81 -18.30 6.80
C CYS A 273 -11.24 -18.45 6.26
N PRO A 274 -11.53 -19.41 5.37
CA PRO A 274 -12.90 -19.62 4.92
C PRO A 274 -13.78 -19.88 6.15
N MET A 275 -14.98 -19.27 6.17
CA MET A 275 -16.01 -19.36 7.22
C MET A 275 -16.17 -18.16 8.19
N VAL A 276 -15.34 -17.11 8.13
CA VAL A 276 -15.46 -15.96 9.06
C VAL A 276 -16.65 -15.05 8.74
N GLY A 277 -17.44 -14.70 9.77
CA GLY A 277 -18.48 -13.68 9.71
C GLY A 277 -17.93 -12.27 9.93
N LEU A 278 -18.47 -11.26 9.24
CA LEU A 278 -18.19 -9.84 9.48
C LEU A 278 -19.47 -9.13 9.92
N ILE A 279 -19.44 -8.54 11.12
CA ILE A 279 -20.49 -7.65 11.60
C ILE A 279 -19.97 -6.21 11.54
N LEU A 280 -20.65 -5.35 10.79
CA LEU A 280 -20.33 -3.94 10.68
C LEU A 280 -21.46 -3.08 11.27
N ARG A 281 -21.14 -2.36 12.36
CA ARG A 281 -22.04 -1.39 12.99
C ARG A 281 -21.44 0.00 12.92
N SER A 282 -22.01 0.84 12.05
CA SER A 282 -21.56 2.22 11.92
C SER A 282 -22.70 3.15 11.49
N PRO A 283 -23.26 3.95 12.41
CA PRO A 283 -24.42 4.79 12.13
C PRO A 283 -24.12 5.96 11.18
N SER A 284 -22.85 6.38 11.09
CA SER A 284 -22.42 7.53 10.29
C SER A 284 -21.83 7.13 8.92
N LEU A 285 -21.72 5.84 8.63
CA LEU A 285 -21.03 5.36 7.43
C LEU A 285 -21.81 5.74 6.17
N ARG A 286 -21.11 6.38 5.22
CA ARG A 286 -21.69 6.84 3.94
C ARG A 286 -21.15 6.06 2.75
N VAL A 287 -19.91 5.60 2.82
CA VAL A 287 -19.23 4.85 1.75
C VAL A 287 -18.69 3.54 2.31
N LEU A 288 -19.10 2.44 1.71
CA LEU A 288 -18.60 1.09 1.99
C LEU A 288 -18.11 0.46 0.69
N HIS A 289 -16.83 0.14 0.62
CA HIS A 289 -16.24 -0.58 -0.50
C HIS A 289 -15.69 -1.91 -0.01
N MET A 290 -16.13 -3.00 -0.62
CA MET A 290 -15.73 -4.36 -0.29
C MET A 290 -15.32 -5.07 -1.58
N GLN A 291 -14.13 -5.64 -1.59
CA GLN A 291 -13.61 -6.36 -2.75
C GLN A 291 -12.79 -7.57 -2.29
N LEU A 292 -13.10 -8.77 -2.80
CA LEU A 292 -12.37 -10.01 -2.50
C LEU A 292 -12.22 -10.22 -0.97
N CYS A 293 -13.31 -10.17 -0.23
CA CYS A 293 -13.28 -10.25 1.23
C CYS A 293 -13.42 -11.70 1.75
N ASN A 294 -13.85 -12.64 0.92
CA ASN A 294 -14.00 -14.07 1.24
C ASN A 294 -14.74 -14.31 2.56
N LEU A 295 -15.88 -13.63 2.71
CA LEU A 295 -16.73 -13.69 3.89
C LEU A 295 -17.74 -14.83 3.77
N ASN A 296 -18.05 -15.46 4.91
CA ASN A 296 -19.17 -16.40 4.99
C ASN A 296 -20.49 -15.68 5.23
N VAL A 297 -20.50 -14.76 6.19
CA VAL A 297 -21.66 -13.94 6.51
C VAL A 297 -21.23 -12.49 6.64
N LEU A 298 -22.00 -11.57 6.07
CA LEU A 298 -21.87 -10.14 6.24
C LEU A 298 -23.14 -9.57 6.86
N THR A 299 -23.03 -9.08 8.10
CA THR A 299 -24.14 -8.42 8.81
C THR A 299 -23.91 -6.92 8.85
N LEU A 300 -24.85 -6.15 8.27
CA LEU A 300 -24.74 -4.70 8.11
C LEU A 300 -25.77 -3.94 8.96
N SER A 301 -25.27 -3.02 9.79
CA SER A 301 -26.05 -2.04 10.55
C SER A 301 -25.52 -0.64 10.24
N VAL A 302 -25.91 -0.11 9.07
CA VAL A 302 -25.34 1.09 8.43
C VAL A 302 -26.46 1.95 7.81
N PRO A 303 -27.30 2.62 8.63
CA PRO A 303 -28.53 3.27 8.19
C PRO A 303 -28.32 4.48 7.24
N MET A 304 -27.14 5.10 7.26
CA MET A 304 -26.82 6.30 6.46
C MET A 304 -26.00 5.98 5.20
N LEU A 305 -25.90 4.71 4.81
CA LEU A 305 -25.05 4.29 3.70
C LEU A 305 -25.55 4.84 2.36
N GLU A 306 -24.71 5.58 1.64
CA GLU A 306 -25.05 6.20 0.35
C GLU A 306 -24.39 5.48 -0.84
N GLU A 307 -23.22 4.91 -0.63
CA GLU A 307 -22.46 4.21 -1.66
C GLU A 307 -21.98 2.86 -1.14
N PHE A 308 -22.33 1.80 -1.86
CA PHE A 308 -21.92 0.44 -1.53
C PHE A 308 -21.35 -0.26 -2.76
N TRP A 309 -20.07 -0.64 -2.70
CA TRP A 309 -19.47 -1.57 -3.65
C TRP A 309 -19.24 -2.92 -2.98
N PHE A 310 -19.81 -3.96 -3.57
CA PHE A 310 -19.63 -5.35 -3.15
C PHE A 310 -19.14 -6.17 -4.34
N LEU A 311 -17.81 -6.27 -4.46
CA LEU A 311 -17.09 -6.96 -5.53
C LEU A 311 -16.44 -8.22 -4.96
N ASP A 312 -17.29 -9.14 -4.50
CA ASP A 312 -16.88 -10.46 -4.03
C ASP A 312 -17.49 -11.51 -4.95
N ALA A 313 -16.63 -12.29 -5.61
CA ALA A 313 -17.04 -13.31 -6.57
C ALA A 313 -17.34 -14.66 -5.90
N HIS A 314 -17.27 -14.75 -4.56
CA HIS A 314 -17.45 -16.00 -3.84
C HIS A 314 -18.93 -16.35 -3.61
N PRO A 315 -19.37 -17.58 -3.98
CA PRO A 315 -20.76 -18.04 -3.93
C PRO A 315 -21.47 -17.97 -2.57
N PHE A 316 -20.71 -18.03 -1.49
CA PHE A 316 -21.23 -18.41 -0.17
C PHE A 316 -21.36 -17.24 0.81
N SER A 317 -21.20 -16.00 0.34
CA SER A 317 -21.33 -14.83 1.22
C SER A 317 -22.81 -14.52 1.49
N ASN A 318 -23.34 -14.93 2.63
CA ASN A 318 -24.71 -14.55 3.00
C ASN A 318 -24.72 -13.12 3.54
N ILE A 319 -25.62 -12.27 3.05
CA ILE A 319 -25.69 -10.87 3.47
C ILE A 319 -26.97 -10.62 4.24
N ASN A 320 -26.78 -10.27 5.51
CA ASN A 320 -27.84 -9.91 6.43
C ASN A 320 -27.81 -8.39 6.67
N THR A 321 -28.96 -7.75 6.55
CA THR A 321 -29.11 -6.32 6.85
C THR A 321 -30.15 -6.18 7.95
N ASP A 322 -29.82 -5.50 9.05
CA ASP A 322 -30.76 -5.29 10.16
C ASP A 322 -31.97 -4.43 9.75
N GLN A 323 -31.80 -3.63 8.70
CA GLN A 323 -32.77 -2.64 8.20
C GLN A 323 -32.64 -2.52 6.67
N GLU A 324 -33.67 -2.01 6.00
CA GLU A 324 -33.57 -1.64 4.58
C GLU A 324 -32.53 -0.53 4.38
N LEU A 325 -31.68 -0.68 3.37
CA LEU A 325 -30.61 0.26 3.05
C LEU A 325 -31.15 1.42 2.19
N SER A 326 -32.13 2.14 2.74
CA SER A 326 -32.93 3.14 2.01
C SER A 326 -32.15 4.40 1.57
N CYS A 327 -30.95 4.65 2.11
CA CYS A 327 -30.13 5.80 1.73
C CYS A 327 -29.19 5.53 0.54
N ILE A 328 -29.08 4.30 0.06
CA ILE A 328 -28.15 3.94 -1.02
C ILE A 328 -28.54 4.66 -2.30
N LYS A 329 -27.58 5.38 -2.89
CA LYS A 329 -27.70 6.08 -4.17
C LYS A 329 -26.90 5.37 -5.26
N SER A 330 -25.75 4.79 -4.89
CA SER A 330 -24.85 4.10 -5.80
C SER A 330 -24.55 2.70 -5.27
N LEU A 331 -24.99 1.68 -6.00
CA LEU A 331 -24.70 0.28 -5.71
C LEU A 331 -23.85 -0.30 -6.83
N LYS A 332 -22.73 -0.93 -6.46
CA LYS A 332 -21.92 -1.71 -7.40
C LYS A 332 -21.83 -3.15 -6.92
N VAL A 333 -22.26 -4.10 -7.75
CA VAL A 333 -22.24 -5.53 -7.42
C VAL A 333 -21.56 -6.34 -8.51
N GLU A 334 -21.00 -7.48 -8.12
CA GLU A 334 -20.42 -8.48 -9.02
C GLU A 334 -21.37 -9.67 -9.14
N LEU A 335 -21.56 -10.16 -10.36
CA LEU A 335 -22.34 -11.34 -10.68
C LEU A 335 -21.50 -12.27 -11.55
N THR A 336 -21.45 -13.55 -11.19
CA THR A 336 -20.70 -14.58 -11.91
C THR A 336 -21.66 -15.54 -12.62
N SER A 337 -21.38 -15.89 -13.88
CA SER A 337 -22.04 -17.02 -14.52
C SER A 337 -21.27 -18.29 -14.17
N HIS A 338 -21.96 -19.37 -13.79
CA HIS A 338 -21.47 -20.77 -13.67
C HIS A 338 -19.98 -20.98 -13.34
N ALA A 339 -19.70 -21.62 -12.20
CA ALA A 339 -18.38 -22.09 -11.82
C ALA A 339 -17.77 -22.83 -13.00
N CYS A 340 -16.62 -22.37 -13.48
CA CYS A 340 -15.62 -23.35 -13.83
C CYS A 340 -15.28 -24.01 -12.50
N CYS A 341 -15.86 -25.18 -12.24
CA CYS A 341 -15.11 -26.20 -11.53
C CYS A 341 -13.79 -26.24 -12.31
N VAL A 342 -12.70 -25.74 -11.71
CA VAL A 342 -11.38 -26.02 -12.23
C VAL A 342 -11.19 -27.51 -12.02
N SER A 343 -11.76 -28.32 -12.91
CA SER A 343 -11.27 -29.67 -13.14
C SER A 343 -9.81 -29.47 -13.45
N GLY A 344 -8.94 -30.03 -12.61
CA GLY A 344 -7.51 -29.91 -12.73
C GLY A 344 -7.07 -30.32 -14.13
N ASP A 345 -6.89 -29.34 -15.00
CA ASP A 345 -6.04 -29.43 -16.15
C ASP A 345 -5.03 -28.29 -15.99
N GLU A 346 -3.81 -28.73 -15.78
CA GLU A 346 -2.58 -27.98 -15.68
C GLU A 346 -2.53 -26.94 -16.81
N ASP A 347 -2.51 -25.64 -16.47
CA ASP A 347 -1.97 -24.51 -17.26
C ASP A 347 -2.78 -23.19 -17.15
N GLU A 348 -3.22 -22.76 -15.95
CA GLU A 348 -3.47 -21.32 -15.73
C GLU A 348 -3.38 -20.89 -14.24
N HIS A 349 -2.17 -20.90 -13.70
CA HIS A 349 -1.88 -20.38 -12.36
C HIS A 349 -1.86 -18.84 -12.32
N MET A 350 -3.02 -18.17 -12.26
CA MET A 350 -3.07 -16.72 -12.02
C MET A 350 -3.46 -16.30 -10.59
N TYR A 351 -4.04 -17.20 -9.77
CA TYR A 351 -4.18 -16.97 -8.33
C TYR A 351 -4.02 -18.30 -7.58
N GLY A 352 -2.78 -18.59 -7.14
CA GLY A 352 -2.47 -19.76 -6.32
C GLY A 352 -3.08 -19.65 -4.92
N TYR A 353 -4.32 -20.10 -4.78
CA TYR A 353 -4.84 -20.66 -3.54
C TYR A 353 -5.27 -22.08 -3.87
N GLU A 354 -4.32 -23.00 -3.67
CA GLU A 354 -4.52 -24.44 -3.80
C GLU A 354 -5.50 -24.86 -2.70
N TYR A 355 -6.75 -25.11 -3.06
CA TYR A 355 -7.72 -25.72 -2.17
C TYR A 355 -7.26 -27.16 -1.95
N MET A 356 -6.59 -27.44 -0.83
CA MET A 356 -6.46 -28.80 -0.32
C MET A 356 -7.82 -29.24 0.20
N TYR A 357 -8.71 -29.68 -0.70
CA TYR A 357 -9.64 -30.72 -0.34
C TYR A 357 -8.79 -31.98 -0.18
N ASN A 358 -8.71 -32.50 1.03
CA ASN A 358 -8.22 -33.85 1.22
C ASN A 358 -9.30 -34.76 0.63
N ASP A 359 -9.06 -35.25 -0.58
CA ASP A 359 -9.74 -36.41 -1.14
C ASP A 359 -9.30 -37.62 -0.31
N ASP A 360 -10.02 -37.89 0.77
CA ASP A 360 -10.06 -39.22 1.37
C ASP A 360 -11.55 -39.63 1.46
N ASP A 361 -11.91 -40.49 0.51
CA ASP A 361 -12.90 -41.56 0.55
C ASP A 361 -14.40 -41.23 0.41
N ASP A 362 -14.87 -41.41 -0.83
CA ASP A 362 -16.02 -42.23 -1.27
C ASP A 362 -17.37 -42.08 -0.52
N ASP A 363 -18.15 -41.06 -0.92
CA ASP A 363 -19.61 -41.18 -0.94
C ASP A 363 -20.11 -40.84 -2.35
N GLU A 364 -20.75 -41.82 -3.01
CA GLU A 364 -21.54 -41.63 -4.23
C GLU A 364 -22.77 -40.77 -3.91
N ASP A 365 -22.59 -39.47 -3.68
CA ASP A 365 -23.69 -38.54 -3.55
C ASP A 365 -24.00 -37.89 -4.90
N THR A 366 -25.21 -38.19 -5.37
CA THR A 366 -25.92 -37.52 -6.44
C THR A 366 -25.73 -36.00 -6.37
N HIS A 367 -24.86 -35.45 -7.22
CA HIS A 367 -24.83 -34.01 -7.49
C HIS A 367 -26.17 -33.62 -8.13
N SER A 368 -27.10 -33.18 -7.31
CA SER A 368 -28.29 -32.45 -7.74
C SER A 368 -27.86 -31.17 -8.44
N ASP A 369 -28.44 -30.88 -9.60
CA ASP A 369 -28.30 -29.65 -10.38
C ASP A 369 -28.69 -28.34 -9.61
N ASP A 370 -28.94 -28.42 -8.30
CA ASP A 370 -29.38 -27.32 -7.43
C ASP A 370 -28.23 -26.46 -6.87
N ASP A 371 -26.99 -26.96 -6.81
CA ASP A 371 -25.84 -26.20 -6.26
C ASP A 371 -25.36 -25.05 -7.18
N ALA A 372 -25.79 -25.03 -8.44
CA ALA A 372 -25.49 -23.95 -9.38
C ALA A 372 -26.27 -22.65 -9.07
N ASN A 373 -27.28 -22.70 -8.18
CA ASN A 373 -28.25 -21.62 -7.99
C ASN A 373 -27.83 -20.57 -6.94
N ASP A 374 -26.79 -20.84 -6.14
CA ASP A 374 -26.42 -19.97 -5.00
C ASP A 374 -25.26 -19.00 -5.26
N MET A 375 -24.58 -19.07 -6.42
CA MET A 375 -23.35 -18.31 -6.69
C MET A 375 -23.50 -16.78 -6.71
N ASN A 376 -24.73 -16.27 -6.78
CA ASN A 376 -25.03 -14.85 -6.76
C ASN A 376 -26.00 -14.47 -5.63
N SER A 377 -26.25 -15.38 -4.68
CA SER A 377 -27.22 -15.21 -3.60
C SER A 377 -26.98 -13.91 -2.81
N ALA A 378 -25.71 -13.61 -2.50
CA ALA A 378 -25.24 -12.38 -1.87
C ALA A 378 -25.67 -11.11 -2.63
N SER A 379 -25.24 -11.01 -3.88
CA SER A 379 -25.49 -9.86 -4.76
C SER A 379 -26.98 -9.68 -5.03
N ILE A 380 -27.73 -10.78 -5.21
CA ILE A 380 -29.19 -10.76 -5.38
C ILE A 380 -29.89 -10.33 -4.08
N GLY A 381 -29.43 -10.80 -2.92
CA GLY A 381 -29.92 -10.38 -1.61
C GLY A 381 -29.74 -8.87 -1.40
N LEU A 382 -28.56 -8.33 -1.74
CA LEU A 382 -28.30 -6.89 -1.70
C LEU A 382 -29.23 -6.10 -2.61
N LEU A 383 -29.44 -6.55 -3.86
CA LEU A 383 -30.34 -5.88 -4.79
C LEU A 383 -31.77 -5.78 -4.23
N LYS A 384 -32.23 -6.80 -3.47
CA LYS A 384 -33.54 -6.75 -2.79
C LYS A 384 -33.59 -5.74 -1.65
N CYS A 385 -32.49 -5.57 -0.90
CA CYS A 385 -32.40 -4.64 0.23
C CYS A 385 -32.18 -3.16 -0.18
N CYS A 386 -31.86 -2.89 -1.45
CA CYS A 386 -31.46 -1.57 -1.96
C CYS A 386 -32.49 -0.97 -2.94
N ALA A 387 -33.77 -0.93 -2.56
CA ALA A 387 -34.85 -0.50 -3.44
C ALA A 387 -34.79 0.98 -3.89
N THR A 388 -34.00 1.81 -3.21
CA THR A 388 -33.88 3.27 -3.46
C THR A 388 -32.64 3.66 -4.29
N ALA A 389 -31.84 2.67 -4.72
CA ALA A 389 -30.62 2.92 -5.48
C ALA A 389 -30.91 3.66 -6.80
N THR A 390 -30.33 4.85 -6.96
CA THR A 390 -30.47 5.67 -8.18
C THR A 390 -29.49 5.30 -9.29
N CYS A 391 -28.38 4.64 -8.93
CA CYS A 391 -27.33 4.21 -9.83
C CYS A 391 -26.95 2.78 -9.45
N LEU A 392 -27.02 1.87 -10.42
CA LEU A 392 -26.65 0.48 -10.28
C LEU A 392 -25.59 0.14 -11.34
N ASP A 393 -24.39 -0.24 -10.88
CA ASP A 393 -23.31 -0.76 -11.71
C ASP A 393 -23.16 -2.26 -11.45
N VAL A 394 -23.31 -3.07 -12.49
CA VAL A 394 -23.26 -4.53 -12.39
C VAL A 394 -22.08 -5.04 -13.20
N ASN A 395 -21.09 -5.58 -12.51
CA ASN A 395 -19.98 -6.29 -13.14
C ASN A 395 -20.38 -7.74 -13.39
N LEU A 396 -20.49 -8.14 -14.66
CA LEU A 396 -20.79 -9.52 -15.07
C LEU A 396 -19.50 -10.24 -15.45
N TYR A 397 -19.17 -11.32 -14.74
CA TYR A 397 -18.11 -12.25 -15.10
C TYR A 397 -18.73 -13.47 -15.78
N ILE A 398 -18.52 -13.56 -17.08
CA ILE A 398 -19.06 -14.65 -17.90
C ILE A 398 -17.91 -15.60 -18.24
N THR A 399 -17.90 -16.78 -17.63
CA THR A 399 -16.88 -17.83 -17.81
C THR A 399 -17.08 -18.61 -19.12
N GLN A 400 -18.33 -18.77 -19.58
CA GLN A 400 -18.64 -19.33 -20.90
C GLN A 400 -19.76 -18.54 -21.60
N VAL A 401 -19.50 -18.10 -22.83
CA VAL A 401 -20.54 -17.55 -23.72
C VAL A 401 -20.99 -18.66 -24.66
N SER A 402 -22.07 -19.38 -24.33
CA SER A 402 -22.70 -20.32 -25.26
C SER A 402 -23.77 -19.58 -26.08
N ILE A 403 -23.50 -19.37 -27.37
CA ILE A 403 -24.47 -18.78 -28.31
C ILE A 403 -25.39 -19.91 -28.78
N SER A 404 -26.57 -20.03 -28.19
CA SER A 404 -27.70 -20.76 -28.79
C SER A 404 -28.73 -19.76 -29.33
N SER A 405 -29.31 -20.11 -30.47
CA SER A 405 -30.02 -19.24 -31.41
C SER A 405 -31.06 -18.27 -30.80
N SER A 406 -30.94 -17.00 -31.21
CA SER A 406 -32.00 -16.01 -31.43
C SER A 406 -33.11 -15.87 -30.39
N THR A 407 -32.83 -15.26 -29.23
CA THR A 407 -33.54 -14.05 -28.71
C THR A 407 -33.02 -13.68 -27.32
N PHE A 408 -32.10 -12.72 -27.23
CA PHE A 408 -31.79 -12.06 -25.96
C PHE A 408 -32.51 -10.72 -25.90
N LYS A 409 -33.42 -10.57 -24.93
CA LYS A 409 -33.88 -9.27 -24.45
C LYS A 409 -33.18 -9.00 -23.11
N LEU A 410 -32.02 -8.35 -23.16
CA LEU A 410 -31.52 -7.61 -22.02
C LEU A 410 -32.33 -6.31 -21.96
N ARG A 411 -33.24 -6.23 -20.98
CA ARG A 411 -34.02 -5.03 -20.72
C ARG A 411 -33.33 -4.26 -19.60
N PHE A 412 -32.46 -3.34 -19.98
CA PHE A 412 -32.06 -2.25 -19.09
C PHE A 412 -33.18 -1.21 -19.15
N GLU A 413 -34.01 -1.14 -18.11
CA GLU A 413 -34.91 -0.02 -17.91
C GLU A 413 -34.22 0.97 -16.97
N THR A 414 -33.68 2.04 -17.55
CA THR A 414 -33.42 3.29 -16.82
C THR A 414 -34.68 4.14 -16.95
N SER A 415 -35.29 4.52 -15.83
CA SER A 415 -36.23 5.64 -15.77
C SER A 415 -35.75 6.65 -14.74
#